data_AF-A0AAE3RNP7-F1
#
_entry.id   AF-A0AAE3RNP7-F1
#
_cell.length_a   1.000
_cell.length_b   1.000
_cell.length_c   1.000
_cell.angle_alpha   90.00
_cell.angle_beta   90.00
_cell.angle_gamma   90.00
#
_symmetry.space_group_name_H-M   'P 1'
#
loop_
_entity.id
_entity.type
_entity.pdbx_description
1 polymer ?
#
loop_
_entity_poly.entity_id
_entity_poly.type
_entity_poly.pdbx_seq_one_letter_code
_entity_poly.pdbx_strand_id
1 'polypeptide(L)'
;TGRQELINNGLNEWRNNQENKPKPKGRHGKTEAEKTEDTYTRLIKQQREQIALSSQNTELAKMKYQVTQGELSSLEKSKKETLLHNAALIDQKNIAEQLKTFREGLADSNAAARERGNIDFLGAGQGDKARDRMKEMADIRADFLRQQRDLQRDFSRGQISEDLYKKQTEALKTALAERLDIQEEYYKKTDE
;
A
#
# COMPACT_ATOMS: atom_id res chain seq x y z
N THR A 1 70.39 56.94 -8.24
CA THR A 1 70.05 56.32 -6.94
C THR A 1 68.56 56.04 -6.82
N GLY A 2 67.64 57.00 -7.01
CA GLY A 2 66.19 56.74 -6.82
C GLY A 2 65.49 55.75 -7.80
N ARG A 3 65.97 55.58 -9.05
CA ARG A 3 65.32 54.68 -10.02
C ARG A 3 65.54 53.18 -9.71
N GLN A 4 66.70 52.82 -9.13
CA GLN A 4 66.98 51.43 -8.73
C GLN A 4 66.25 51.05 -7.43
N GLU A 5 66.07 52.00 -6.51
CA GLU A 5 65.28 51.80 -5.29
C GLU A 5 63.79 51.58 -5.60
N LEU A 6 63.23 52.31 -6.57
CA LEU A 6 61.85 52.10 -7.02
C LEU A 6 61.65 50.72 -7.66
N ILE A 7 62.63 50.24 -8.44
CA ILE A 7 62.58 48.91 -9.04
C ILE A 7 62.71 47.82 -7.97
N ASN A 8 63.60 47.99 -7.00
CA ASN A 8 63.80 47.03 -5.91
C ASN A 8 62.59 46.98 -4.97
N ASN A 9 61.97 48.13 -4.67
CA ASN A 9 60.74 48.18 -3.87
C ASN A 9 59.56 47.55 -4.62
N GLY A 10 59.39 47.83 -5.92
CA GLY A 10 58.35 47.19 -6.73
C GLY A 10 58.51 45.66 -6.84
N LEU A 11 59.75 45.16 -6.92
CA LEU A 11 60.05 43.73 -6.91
C LEU A 11 59.75 43.08 -5.55
N ASN A 12 60.08 43.76 -4.45
CA ASN A 12 59.79 43.28 -3.10
C ASN A 12 58.29 43.30 -2.80
N GLU A 13 57.56 44.33 -3.22
CA GLU A 13 56.10 44.39 -3.12
C GLU A 13 55.43 43.31 -3.97
N TRP A 14 55.93 43.06 -5.19
CA TRP A 14 55.42 41.97 -6.03
C TRP A 14 55.67 40.59 -5.41
N ARG A 15 56.85 40.35 -4.82
CA ARG A 15 57.15 39.09 -4.11
C ARG A 15 56.28 38.92 -2.87
N ASN A 16 56.12 39.98 -2.07
CA ASN A 16 55.29 39.95 -0.86
C ASN A 16 53.81 39.76 -1.20
N ASN A 17 53.33 40.34 -2.31
CA ASN A 17 51.99 40.08 -2.85
C ASN A 17 51.83 38.69 -3.47
N GLN A 18 52.89 38.07 -4.01
CA GLN A 18 52.85 36.68 -4.49
C GLN A 18 52.82 35.69 -3.31
N GLU A 19 53.58 35.94 -2.25
CA GLU A 19 53.60 35.10 -1.04
C GLU A 19 52.35 35.25 -0.17
N ASN A 20 51.75 36.45 -0.11
CA ASN A 20 50.49 36.72 0.60
C ASN A 20 49.23 36.66 -0.27
N LYS A 21 49.33 36.18 -1.53
CA LYS A 21 48.12 35.82 -2.27
C LYS A 21 47.36 34.79 -1.42
N PRO A 22 46.08 35.04 -1.09
CA PRO A 22 45.29 34.01 -0.43
C PRO A 22 45.33 32.79 -1.36
N LYS A 23 45.95 31.70 -0.89
CA LYS A 23 45.82 30.41 -1.56
C LYS A 23 44.33 30.25 -1.81
N PRO A 24 43.87 29.95 -3.04
CA PRO A 24 42.47 29.68 -3.26
C PRO A 24 42.10 28.66 -2.19
N LYS A 25 41.21 29.03 -1.25
CA LYS A 25 40.67 28.07 -0.29
C LYS A 25 40.31 26.89 -1.16
N GLY A 26 41.00 25.77 -0.95
CA GLY A 26 40.83 24.58 -1.77
C GLY A 26 39.33 24.45 -1.97
N ARG A 27 38.92 24.41 -3.24
CA ARG A 27 37.52 24.35 -3.64
C ARG A 27 36.95 23.15 -2.90
N HIS A 28 36.37 23.36 -1.71
CA HIS A 28 35.86 22.33 -0.81
C HIS A 28 34.50 21.85 -1.34
N GLY A 29 34.46 21.57 -2.64
CA GLY A 29 33.39 20.82 -3.28
C GLY A 29 33.94 19.44 -3.56
N LYS A 30 33.22 18.41 -3.13
CA LYS A 30 33.53 17.01 -3.45
C LYS A 30 33.83 16.87 -4.94
N THR A 31 34.88 16.14 -5.27
CA THR A 31 35.22 15.75 -6.64
C THR A 31 34.07 14.93 -7.26
N GLU A 32 33.98 14.86 -8.58
CA GLU A 32 32.96 14.04 -9.24
C GLU A 32 33.08 12.55 -8.86
N ALA A 33 34.30 12.07 -8.63
CA ALA A 33 34.53 10.72 -8.10
C ALA A 33 33.96 10.56 -6.68
N GLU A 34 34.21 11.50 -5.76
CA GLU A 34 33.65 11.47 -4.40
C GLU A 34 32.12 11.58 -4.40
N LYS A 35 31.54 12.40 -5.29
CA LYS A 35 30.09 12.47 -5.46
C LYS A 35 29.52 11.15 -5.97
N THR A 36 30.21 10.52 -6.91
CA THR A 36 29.80 9.21 -7.45
C THR A 36 29.84 8.14 -6.36
N GLU A 37 30.90 8.12 -5.55
CA GLU A 37 31.04 7.19 -4.42
C GLU A 37 29.96 7.43 -3.34
N ASP A 38 29.64 8.69 -3.04
CA ASP A 38 28.52 9.04 -2.16
C ASP A 38 27.19 8.52 -2.70
N THR A 39 26.94 8.66 -4.01
CA THR A 39 25.71 8.16 -4.64
C THR A 39 25.63 6.64 -4.59
N TYR A 40 26.75 5.95 -4.83
CA TYR A 40 26.83 4.49 -4.73
C TYR A 40 26.53 4.02 -3.31
N THR A 41 27.17 4.64 -2.31
CA THR A 41 26.95 4.33 -0.89
C THR A 41 25.49 4.56 -0.47
N ARG A 42 24.88 5.66 -0.95
CA ARG A 42 23.46 5.95 -0.71
C ARG A 42 22.55 4.89 -1.32
N LEU A 43 22.83 4.46 -2.54
CA LEU A 43 22.04 3.42 -3.23
C LEU A 43 22.10 2.09 -2.49
N ILE A 44 23.28 1.67 -2.03
CA ILE A 44 23.46 0.46 -1.22
C ILE A 44 22.68 0.56 0.11
N LYS A 45 22.72 1.72 0.77
CA LYS A 45 21.94 1.97 1.99
C LYS A 45 20.43 1.82 1.71
N GLN A 46 19.93 2.46 0.66
CA GLN A 46 18.52 2.38 0.26
C GLN A 46 18.09 0.95 -0.08
N GLN A 47 18.92 0.17 -0.78
CA GLN A 47 18.62 -1.23 -1.08
C GLN A 47 18.54 -2.08 0.19
N ARG A 48 19.46 -1.91 1.15
CA ARG A 48 19.42 -2.61 2.44
C ARG A 48 18.18 -2.27 3.24
N GLU A 49 17.79 -0.99 3.25
CA GLU A 49 16.57 -0.53 3.88
C GLU A 49 15.33 -1.14 3.23
N GLN A 50 15.25 -1.17 1.90
CA GLN A 50 14.14 -1.80 1.19
C GLN A 50 14.02 -3.28 1.54
N ILE A 51 15.13 -4.04 1.56
CA ILE A 51 15.14 -5.47 1.93
C ILE A 51 14.69 -5.65 3.39
N ALA A 52 15.19 -4.81 4.29
CA ALA A 52 14.81 -4.88 5.70
C ALA A 52 13.32 -4.58 5.89
N LEU A 53 12.79 -3.52 5.26
CA LEU A 53 11.39 -3.11 5.38
C LEU A 53 10.43 -4.05 4.65
N SER A 54 10.81 -4.62 3.50
CA SER A 54 9.97 -5.57 2.77
C SER A 54 9.74 -6.87 3.54
N SER A 55 10.64 -7.22 4.45
CA SER A 55 10.47 -8.37 5.34
C SER A 55 9.53 -8.13 6.53
N GLN A 56 9.15 -6.87 6.79
CA GLN A 56 8.33 -6.50 7.96
C GLN A 56 6.86 -6.37 7.59
N ASN A 57 6.02 -7.19 8.22
CA ASN A 57 4.59 -7.26 7.93
C ASN A 57 3.74 -6.27 8.75
N THR A 58 4.33 -5.54 9.70
CA THR A 58 3.61 -4.60 10.57
C THR A 58 4.24 -3.21 10.54
N GLU A 59 3.42 -2.18 10.71
CA GLU A 59 3.89 -0.80 10.75
C GLU A 59 4.78 -0.57 11.98
N LEU A 60 4.48 -1.22 13.11
CA LEU A 60 5.35 -1.18 14.28
C LEU A 60 6.75 -1.72 13.98
N ALA A 61 6.87 -2.82 13.24
CA ALA A 61 8.16 -3.42 12.96
C ALA A 61 8.98 -2.59 11.95
N LYS A 62 8.33 -2.02 10.93
CA LYS A 62 8.93 -1.03 10.03
C LYS A 62 9.39 0.20 10.81
N MET A 63 8.56 0.72 11.72
CA MET A 63 8.91 1.89 12.53
C MET A 63 10.06 1.61 13.49
N LYS A 64 10.10 0.42 14.12
CA LYS A 64 11.24 -0.02 14.95
C LYS A 64 12.54 -0.02 14.17
N TYR A 65 12.53 -0.51 12.93
CA TYR A 65 13.71 -0.42 12.07
C TYR A 65 14.11 1.04 11.82
N GLN A 66 13.16 1.89 11.43
CA GLN A 66 13.44 3.30 11.14
C GLN A 66 14.08 4.05 12.30
N VAL A 67 13.58 3.86 13.53
CA VAL A 67 14.08 4.57 14.72
C VAL A 67 15.36 3.97 15.32
N THR A 68 15.80 2.79 14.86
CA THR A 68 17.01 2.11 15.37
C THR A 68 18.15 2.07 14.35
N GLN A 69 17.84 1.74 13.09
CA GLN A 69 18.82 1.51 12.02
C GLN A 69 18.59 2.41 10.80
N GLY A 70 17.39 2.99 10.68
CA GLY A 70 17.00 3.84 9.55
C GLY A 70 17.28 5.33 9.78
N GLU A 71 16.58 6.15 9.00
CA GLU A 71 16.79 7.60 8.95
C GLU A 71 16.32 8.31 10.21
N LEU A 72 15.41 7.68 10.96
CA LEU A 72 14.85 8.22 12.20
C LEU A 72 15.68 7.85 13.44
N SER A 73 16.85 7.22 13.25
CA SER A 73 17.74 6.80 14.33
C SER A 73 18.31 7.96 15.15
N SER A 74 18.40 9.18 14.59
CA SER A 74 18.85 10.38 15.29
C SER A 74 17.73 11.17 16.00
N LEU A 75 16.48 10.72 15.90
CA LEU A 75 15.36 11.40 16.57
C LEU A 75 15.48 11.36 18.10
N GLU A 76 14.92 12.37 18.73
CA GLU A 76 14.74 12.41 20.18
C GLU A 76 13.91 11.23 20.68
N LYS A 77 14.22 10.73 21.88
CA LYS A 77 13.57 9.57 22.49
C LYS A 77 12.04 9.71 22.55
N SER A 78 11.53 10.86 22.98
CA SER A 78 10.09 11.16 23.08
C SER A 78 9.35 11.02 21.73
N LYS A 79 9.98 11.51 20.65
CA LYS A 79 9.45 11.42 19.28
C LYS A 79 9.45 9.98 18.77
N LYS A 80 10.52 9.22 19.05
CA LYS A 80 10.58 7.79 18.70
C LYS A 80 9.48 7.01 19.41
N GLU A 81 9.26 7.24 20.69
CA GLU A 81 8.20 6.60 21.46
C GLU A 81 6.81 6.91 20.89
N THR A 82 6.56 8.18 20.53
CA THR A 82 5.30 8.59 19.88
C THR A 82 5.08 7.87 18.54
N LEU A 83 6.11 7.79 17.69
CA LEU A 83 6.02 7.09 16.41
C LEU A 83 5.76 5.59 16.57
N LEU A 84 6.45 4.95 17.53
CA LEU A 84 6.24 3.54 17.85
C LEU A 84 4.83 3.28 18.38
N HIS A 85 4.31 4.18 19.23
CA HIS A 85 2.94 4.08 19.73
C HIS A 85 1.91 4.21 18.60
N ASN A 86 2.05 5.23 17.74
CA ASN A 86 1.15 5.42 16.61
C ASN A 86 1.19 4.24 15.64
N ALA A 87 2.37 3.69 15.37
CA ALA A 87 2.52 2.50 14.52
C ALA A 87 1.80 1.27 15.11
N ALA A 88 1.90 1.07 16.44
CA ALA A 88 1.16 0.01 17.12
C ALA A 88 -0.37 0.22 17.04
N LEU A 89 -0.86 1.46 17.15
CA LEU A 89 -2.28 1.77 16.98
C LEU A 89 -2.77 1.51 15.55
N ILE A 90 -1.95 1.82 14.53
CA ILE A 90 -2.26 1.52 13.13
C ILE A 90 -2.38 -0.01 12.94
N ASP A 91 -1.43 -0.78 13.48
CA ASP A 91 -1.50 -2.25 13.42
C ASP A 91 -2.76 -2.79 14.09
N GLN A 92 -3.12 -2.28 15.27
CA GLN A 92 -4.35 -2.67 15.97
C GLN A 92 -5.60 -2.36 15.16
N LYS A 93 -5.67 -1.16 14.55
CA LYS A 93 -6.78 -0.77 13.68
C LYS A 93 -6.89 -1.70 12.47
N ASN A 94 -5.78 -2.01 11.81
CA ASN A 94 -5.75 -2.91 10.66
C ASN A 94 -6.24 -4.31 11.03
N ILE A 95 -5.81 -4.85 12.17
CA ILE A 95 -6.27 -6.15 12.68
C ILE A 95 -7.78 -6.11 12.97
N ALA A 96 -8.26 -5.09 13.66
CA ALA A 96 -9.68 -4.96 14.00
C ALA A 96 -10.56 -4.89 12.73
N GLU A 97 -10.09 -4.19 11.70
CA GLU A 97 -10.76 -4.07 10.42
C GLU A 97 -10.76 -5.39 9.63
N GLN A 98 -9.64 -6.11 9.60
CA GLN A 98 -9.57 -7.45 9.01
C GLN A 98 -10.51 -8.44 9.71
N LEU A 99 -10.53 -8.43 11.05
CA LEU A 99 -11.44 -9.26 11.84
C LEU A 99 -12.91 -8.92 11.59
N LYS A 100 -13.23 -7.63 11.43
CA LYS A 100 -14.59 -7.20 11.07
C LYS A 100 -15.00 -7.77 9.72
N THR A 101 -14.17 -7.61 8.68
CA THR A 101 -14.45 -8.16 7.34
C THR A 101 -14.58 -9.68 7.37
N PHE A 102 -13.72 -10.37 8.12
CA PHE A 102 -13.82 -11.82 8.27
C PHE A 102 -15.14 -12.24 8.93
N ARG A 103 -15.57 -11.55 9.99
CA ARG A 103 -16.86 -11.80 10.66
C ARG A 103 -18.06 -11.52 9.77
N GLU A 104 -18.03 -10.45 8.97
CA GLU A 104 -19.07 -10.15 7.98
C GLU A 104 -19.19 -11.29 6.95
N GLY A 105 -18.06 -11.80 6.44
CA GLY A 105 -18.05 -12.96 5.54
C GLY A 105 -18.60 -14.24 6.18
N LEU A 106 -18.31 -14.49 7.47
CA LEU A 106 -18.92 -15.60 8.21
C LEU A 106 -20.43 -15.42 8.38
N ALA A 107 -20.88 -14.19 8.66
CA ALA A 107 -22.30 -13.89 8.78
C ALA A 107 -23.05 -14.16 7.47
N ASP A 108 -22.45 -13.78 6.34
CA ASP A 108 -22.98 -14.04 5.00
C ASP A 108 -23.07 -15.53 4.68
N SER A 109 -22.02 -16.28 4.98
CA SER A 109 -22.01 -17.75 4.80
C SER A 109 -23.09 -18.42 5.65
N ASN A 110 -23.23 -17.99 6.91
CA ASN A 110 -24.28 -18.50 7.81
C ASN A 110 -25.68 -18.11 7.33
N ALA A 111 -25.86 -16.92 6.74
CA ALA A 111 -27.13 -16.51 6.15
C ALA A 111 -27.49 -17.39 4.94
N ALA A 112 -26.55 -17.67 4.05
CA ALA A 112 -26.74 -18.58 2.92
C ALA A 112 -27.07 -20.02 3.37
N ALA A 113 -26.39 -20.53 4.40
CA ALA A 113 -26.68 -21.84 4.97
C ALA A 113 -28.10 -21.92 5.57
N ARG A 114 -28.54 -20.87 6.28
CA ARG A 114 -29.92 -20.78 6.78
C ARG A 114 -30.93 -20.74 5.65
N GLU A 115 -30.66 -19.98 4.59
CA GLU A 115 -31.57 -19.90 3.46
C GLU A 115 -31.73 -21.25 2.76
N ARG A 116 -30.64 -22.00 2.57
CA ARG A 116 -30.73 -23.38 2.06
C ARG A 116 -31.59 -24.29 2.94
N GLY A 117 -31.41 -24.20 4.27
CA GLY A 117 -32.26 -24.94 5.21
C GLY A 117 -33.73 -24.55 5.14
N ASN A 118 -34.02 -23.25 4.97
CA ASN A 118 -35.39 -22.75 4.78
C ASN A 118 -35.99 -23.28 3.48
N ILE A 119 -35.22 -23.35 2.40
CA ILE A 119 -35.67 -23.92 1.12
C ILE A 119 -36.01 -25.41 1.27
N ASP A 120 -35.18 -26.17 1.98
CA ASP A 120 -35.47 -27.58 2.26
C ASP A 120 -36.78 -27.75 3.06
N PHE A 121 -37.02 -26.85 4.01
CA PHE A 121 -38.24 -26.85 4.81
C PHE A 121 -39.49 -26.42 4.02
N LEU A 122 -39.43 -25.27 3.33
CA LEU A 122 -40.56 -24.70 2.57
C LEU A 122 -40.89 -25.51 1.32
N GLY A 123 -39.86 -26.12 0.71
CA GLY A 123 -39.99 -26.97 -0.46
C GLY A 123 -40.37 -28.42 -0.11
N ALA A 124 -40.60 -28.74 1.17
CA ALA A 124 -41.06 -30.06 1.57
C ALA A 124 -42.36 -30.40 0.84
N GLY A 125 -42.36 -31.51 0.10
CA GLY A 125 -43.49 -31.94 -0.72
C GLY A 125 -43.56 -31.36 -2.14
N GLN A 126 -42.65 -30.47 -2.53
CA GLN A 126 -42.58 -29.89 -3.89
C GLN A 126 -41.73 -30.72 -4.88
N GLY A 127 -41.13 -31.82 -4.42
CA GLY A 127 -40.22 -32.66 -5.21
C GLY A 127 -38.79 -32.12 -5.26
N ASP A 128 -37.83 -33.00 -5.57
CA ASP A 128 -36.40 -32.70 -5.46
C ASP A 128 -35.95 -31.64 -6.48
N LYS A 129 -36.43 -31.75 -7.73
CA LYS A 129 -36.15 -30.77 -8.79
C LYS A 129 -36.52 -29.34 -8.37
N ALA A 130 -37.72 -29.12 -7.83
CA ALA A 130 -38.16 -27.78 -7.43
C ALA A 130 -37.28 -27.19 -6.31
N ARG A 131 -36.87 -28.03 -5.35
CA ARG A 131 -35.97 -27.60 -4.27
C ARG A 131 -34.57 -27.26 -4.79
N ASP A 132 -34.03 -28.07 -5.69
CA ASP A 132 -32.71 -27.82 -6.29
C ASP A 132 -32.69 -26.49 -7.03
N ARG A 133 -33.77 -26.16 -7.78
CA ARG A 133 -33.90 -24.85 -8.44
C ARG A 133 -33.90 -23.68 -7.46
N MET A 134 -34.63 -23.82 -6.36
CA MET A 134 -34.66 -22.80 -5.32
C MET A 134 -33.28 -22.59 -4.71
N LYS A 135 -32.53 -23.68 -4.46
CA LYS A 135 -31.17 -23.60 -3.94
C LYS A 135 -30.22 -22.91 -4.91
N GLU A 136 -30.27 -23.27 -6.20
CA GLU A 136 -29.46 -22.64 -7.25
C GLU A 136 -29.77 -21.13 -7.38
N MET A 137 -31.05 -20.75 -7.34
CA MET A 137 -31.46 -19.34 -7.32
C MET A 137 -30.94 -18.60 -6.08
N ALA A 138 -31.03 -19.22 -4.91
CA ALA A 138 -30.54 -18.64 -3.67
C ALA A 138 -29.02 -18.46 -3.70
N ASP A 139 -28.28 -19.41 -4.28
CA ASP A 139 -26.83 -19.33 -4.44
C ASP A 139 -26.42 -18.18 -5.36
N ILE A 140 -27.10 -18.02 -6.51
CA ILE A 140 -26.83 -16.90 -7.44
C ILE A 140 -27.05 -15.55 -6.74
N ARG A 141 -28.14 -15.41 -5.98
CA ARG A 141 -28.45 -14.19 -5.21
C ARG A 141 -27.43 -13.95 -4.10
N ALA A 142 -27.03 -15.00 -3.38
CA ALA A 142 -26.05 -14.89 -2.31
C ALA A 142 -24.67 -14.45 -2.84
N ASP A 143 -24.23 -14.99 -3.97
CA ASP A 143 -22.96 -14.61 -4.61
C ASP A 143 -22.98 -13.15 -5.07
N PHE A 144 -24.06 -12.70 -5.73
CA PHE A 144 -24.22 -11.31 -6.13
C PHE A 144 -24.13 -10.35 -4.93
N LEU A 145 -24.87 -10.63 -3.85
CA LEU A 145 -24.87 -9.80 -2.66
C LEU A 145 -23.49 -9.75 -1.99
N ARG A 146 -22.76 -10.87 -2.00
CA ARG A 146 -21.38 -10.93 -1.51
C ARG A 146 -20.46 -10.02 -2.33
N GLN A 147 -20.48 -10.16 -3.66
CA GLN A 147 -19.67 -9.36 -4.56
C GLN A 147 -20.00 -7.87 -4.45
N GLN A 148 -21.28 -7.52 -4.27
CA GLN A 148 -21.71 -6.14 -4.06
C GLN A 148 -21.17 -5.55 -2.75
N ARG A 149 -21.19 -6.32 -1.65
CA ARG A 149 -20.61 -5.90 -0.37
C ARG A 149 -19.10 -5.74 -0.44
N ASP A 150 -18.40 -6.69 -1.07
CA ASP A 150 -16.95 -6.60 -1.28
C ASP A 150 -16.59 -5.34 -2.08
N LEU A 151 -17.34 -5.06 -3.14
CA LEU A 151 -17.17 -3.85 -3.95
C LEU A 151 -17.41 -2.57 -3.16
N GLN A 152 -18.47 -2.52 -2.35
CA GLN A 152 -18.78 -1.37 -1.49
C GLN A 152 -17.70 -1.15 -0.41
N ARG A 153 -17.16 -2.23 0.16
CA ARG A 153 -16.07 -2.18 1.13
C ARG A 153 -14.83 -1.58 0.51
N ASP A 154 -14.42 -2.08 -0.65
CA ASP A 154 -13.20 -1.63 -1.32
C ASP A 154 -13.32 -0.15 -1.73
N PHE A 155 -14.52 0.29 -2.13
CA PHE A 155 -14.81 1.72 -2.35
C PHE A 155 -14.72 2.54 -1.06
N SER A 156 -15.33 2.06 0.03
CA SER A 156 -15.32 2.76 1.33
C SER A 156 -13.92 2.89 1.93
N ARG A 157 -13.01 1.98 1.57
CA ARG A 157 -11.59 2.02 1.94
C ARG A 157 -10.74 2.90 1.01
N GLY A 158 -11.33 3.45 -0.05
CA GLY A 158 -10.61 4.20 -1.08
C GLY A 158 -9.67 3.34 -1.92
N GLN A 159 -9.87 2.01 -1.95
CA GLN A 159 -9.07 1.09 -2.77
C GLN A 159 -9.45 1.15 -4.26
N ILE A 160 -10.67 1.62 -4.55
CA ILE A 160 -11.16 1.83 -5.91
C ILE A 160 -11.76 3.23 -6.05
N SER A 161 -11.66 3.79 -7.26
CA SER A 161 -12.25 5.09 -7.58
C SER A 161 -13.77 4.99 -7.72
N GLU A 162 -14.46 6.14 -7.64
CA GLU A 162 -15.91 6.20 -7.86
C GLU A 162 -16.31 5.72 -9.27
N ASP A 163 -15.55 6.11 -10.30
CA ASP A 163 -15.77 5.65 -11.68
C ASP A 163 -15.63 4.13 -11.79
N LEU A 164 -14.59 3.55 -11.18
CA LEU A 164 -14.39 2.11 -11.17
C LEU A 164 -15.49 1.38 -10.40
N TYR A 165 -15.91 1.93 -9.26
CA TYR A 165 -17.02 1.41 -8.46
C TYR A 165 -18.32 1.36 -9.29
N LYS A 166 -18.66 2.43 -10.02
CA LYS A 166 -19.84 2.48 -10.89
C LYS A 166 -19.76 1.43 -12.00
N LYS A 167 -18.63 1.34 -12.71
CA LYS A 167 -18.42 0.36 -13.79
C LYS A 167 -18.51 -1.07 -13.29
N GLN A 168 -17.87 -1.39 -12.17
CA GLN A 168 -17.93 -2.74 -11.58
C GLN A 168 -19.32 -3.06 -11.04
N THR A 169 -20.05 -2.08 -10.51
CA THR A 169 -21.45 -2.27 -10.07
C THR A 169 -22.36 -2.62 -11.24
N GLU A 170 -22.24 -1.91 -12.37
CA GLU A 170 -23.03 -2.22 -13.56
C GLU A 170 -22.64 -3.57 -14.16
N ALA A 171 -21.35 -3.89 -14.26
CA ALA A 171 -20.90 -5.21 -14.71
C ALA A 171 -21.44 -6.33 -13.82
N LEU A 172 -21.48 -6.13 -12.50
CA LEU A 172 -22.03 -7.09 -11.55
C LEU A 172 -23.54 -7.33 -11.76
N LYS A 173 -24.31 -6.28 -12.07
CA LYS A 173 -25.74 -6.40 -12.40
C LYS A 173 -25.96 -7.14 -13.73
N THR A 174 -25.17 -6.82 -14.75
CA THR A 174 -25.24 -7.50 -16.04
C THR A 174 -24.94 -8.99 -15.87
N ALA A 175 -23.87 -9.33 -15.14
CA ALA A 175 -23.52 -10.72 -14.86
C ALA A 175 -24.61 -11.46 -14.07
N LEU A 176 -25.31 -10.79 -13.15
CA LEU A 176 -26.47 -11.37 -12.47
C LEU A 176 -27.60 -11.68 -13.46
N ALA A 177 -27.95 -10.74 -14.33
CA ALA A 177 -29.00 -10.94 -15.34
C ALA A 177 -28.65 -12.14 -16.25
N GLU A 178 -27.42 -12.18 -16.77
CA GLU A 178 -26.95 -13.29 -17.60
C GLU A 178 -27.03 -14.65 -16.88
N ARG A 179 -26.64 -14.71 -15.60
CA ARG A 179 -26.73 -15.95 -14.82
C ARG A 179 -28.18 -16.40 -14.59
N LEU A 180 -29.10 -15.47 -14.40
CA LEU A 180 -30.52 -15.79 -14.25
C LEU A 180 -31.10 -16.31 -15.56
N ASP A 181 -30.78 -15.69 -16.69
CA ASP A 181 -31.23 -16.13 -18.02
C ASP A 181 -30.72 -17.53 -18.34
N ILE A 182 -29.42 -17.80 -18.10
CA ILE A 182 -28.81 -19.13 -18.27
C ILE A 182 -29.58 -20.18 -17.45
N GLN A 183 -29.92 -19.86 -16.21
CA GLN A 183 -30.59 -20.81 -15.33
C GLN A 183 -32.05 -21.04 -15.75
N GLU A 184 -32.74 -20.00 -16.23
CA GLU A 184 -34.09 -20.15 -16.79
C GLU A 184 -34.08 -21.03 -18.05
N GLU A 185 -33.12 -20.83 -18.96
CA GLU A 185 -32.96 -21.69 -20.14
C GLU A 185 -32.64 -23.14 -19.78
N TYR A 186 -31.80 -23.36 -18.77
CA TYR A 186 -31.48 -24.70 -18.28
C TYR A 186 -32.72 -25.42 -17.75
N TYR A 187 -33.58 -24.72 -17.00
CA TYR A 187 -34.82 -25.30 -16.49
C TYR A 187 -35.81 -25.65 -17.61
N LYS A 188 -35.93 -24.81 -18.65
CA LYS A 188 -36.77 -25.11 -19.81
C LYS A 188 -36.34 -26.41 -20.50
N LYS A 189 -35.04 -26.60 -20.71
CA LYS A 189 -34.47 -27.80 -21.37
C LYS A 189 -34.56 -29.09 -20.55
N THR A 190 -34.70 -28.97 -19.22
CA THR A 190 -34.72 -30.15 -18.31
C THR A 190 -36.14 -30.57 -17.91
N ASP A 191 -37.14 -29.78 -18.29
CA ASP A 191 -38.57 -30.05 -18.10
C ASP A 191 -39.30 -30.46 -19.38
N GLU A 192 -38.63 -30.38 -20.54
CA GLU A 192 -39.04 -31.05 -21.80
C GLU A 192 -38.87 -32.57 -21.69
#